data_AF-A0A2D4NCX3-F1
#
_entry.id   AF-A0A2D4NCX3-F1
#
_cell.length_a   1.000
_cell.length_b   1.000
_cell.length_c   1.000
_cell.angle_alpha   90.00
_cell.angle_beta   90.00
_cell.angle_gamma   90.00
#
_symmetry.space_group_name_H-M   'P 1'
#
loop_
_entity.id
_entity.type
_entity.pdbx_description
1 polymer ?
#
loop_
_entity_poly.entity_id
_entity_poly.type
_entity_poly.pdbx_seq_one_letter_code
_entity_poly.pdbx_strand_id
1 'polypeptide(L)'
;GVVKNLLPEDQTHRTQVIHQTLNPVWDETFILEFEDVKNAEFQLDMWDFDAVEPVRHKLGELSDLRGLKRIIKDARKNKGQDDFLGNVVVPLQDLHCREDRWYRMEPRTDTYPNRGHCHLQFFLVHKKRATSASKMQASYKVHRQLLQHIVSYEILQYQAGSTSWDGELSKHAGTILYLHATQKDISEFHQDLAHWLAYSKL
;
A
#
# COMPACT_ATOMS: atom_id res chain seq x y z
N GLY A 1 -10.39 19.92 -0.84
CA GLY A 1 -11.84 19.80 -0.70
C GLY A 1 -12.29 18.63 -1.54
N VAL A 2 -13.05 17.70 -0.97
CA VAL A 2 -13.33 16.40 -1.60
C VAL A 2 -14.28 16.56 -2.78
N VAL A 3 -13.85 16.12 -3.97
CA VAL A 3 -14.76 15.88 -5.10
C VAL A 3 -15.52 14.59 -4.79
N LYS A 4 -16.74 14.76 -4.30
CA LYS A 4 -17.79 13.73 -4.35
C LYS A 4 -18.03 13.39 -5.81
N ASN A 5 -17.59 12.22 -6.24
CA ASN A 5 -18.24 11.35 -7.21
C ASN A 5 -17.32 10.15 -7.48
N LEU A 6 -17.55 9.05 -6.75
CA LEU A 6 -17.61 7.65 -7.24
C LEU A 6 -17.50 6.59 -6.13
N LEU A 7 -17.26 6.96 -4.86
CA LEU A 7 -17.23 6.01 -3.75
C LEU A 7 -18.18 6.45 -2.62
N PRO A 8 -18.94 5.54 -1.99
CA PRO A 8 -19.74 5.84 -0.81
C PRO A 8 -18.88 6.56 0.25
N GLU A 9 -19.44 7.55 0.93
CA GLU A 9 -18.73 8.39 1.94
C GLU A 9 -18.13 7.55 3.10
N ASP A 10 -18.60 6.31 3.27
CA ASP A 10 -18.16 5.32 4.26
C ASP A 10 -16.85 4.57 3.89
N GLN A 11 -16.30 4.78 2.68
CA GLN A 11 -15.08 4.10 2.20
C GLN A 11 -13.93 5.07 1.88
N THR A 12 -14.09 6.36 2.16
CA THR A 12 -13.04 7.36 1.92
C THR A 12 -12.27 7.64 3.20
N HIS A 13 -10.96 7.46 3.15
CA HIS A 13 -10.05 7.80 4.24
C HIS A 13 -9.20 9.01 3.89
N ARG A 14 -8.79 9.78 4.90
CA ARG A 14 -7.94 10.96 4.73
C ARG A 14 -6.80 10.90 5.74
N THR A 15 -5.59 11.13 5.26
CA THR A 15 -4.40 11.28 6.09
C THR A 15 -4.38 12.62 6.83
N GLN A 16 -3.47 12.75 7.79
CA GLN A 16 -3.17 14.03 8.41
C GLN A 16 -2.58 15.02 7.40
N VAL A 17 -2.81 16.31 7.65
CA VAL A 17 -2.20 17.39 6.88
C VAL A 17 -0.79 17.63 7.42
N ILE A 18 0.21 17.47 6.56
CA ILE A 18 1.60 17.80 6.88
C ILE A 18 1.91 19.14 6.23
N HIS A 19 2.26 20.13 7.04
CA HIS A 19 2.49 21.48 6.57
C HIS A 19 3.94 21.69 6.09
N GLN A 20 4.10 22.57 5.11
CA GLN A 20 5.40 23.15 4.71
C GLN A 20 6.47 22.14 4.27
N THR A 21 6.08 21.11 3.51
CA THR A 21 7.04 20.16 2.92
C THR A 21 6.60 19.66 1.55
N LEU A 22 7.57 19.42 0.67
CA LEU A 22 7.37 18.73 -0.61
C LEU A 22 7.60 17.21 -0.51
N ASN A 23 8.12 16.74 0.63
CA ASN A 23 8.37 15.31 0.90
C ASN A 23 7.67 14.92 2.21
N PRO A 24 6.32 14.95 2.26
CA PRO A 24 5.57 14.51 3.43
C PRO A 24 5.79 13.03 3.72
N VAL A 25 5.89 12.70 5.01
CA VAL A 25 5.96 11.32 5.54
C VAL A 25 4.81 11.14 6.51
N TRP A 26 3.82 10.34 6.13
CA TRP A 26 2.61 10.13 6.95
C TRP A 26 2.73 8.94 7.90
N ASP A 27 3.28 7.82 7.45
CA ASP A 27 3.34 6.55 8.18
C ASP A 27 1.99 6.11 8.78
N GLU A 28 0.90 6.38 8.04
CA GLU A 28 -0.46 6.03 8.43
C GLU A 28 -0.92 4.74 7.74
N THR A 29 -1.64 3.89 8.48
CA THR A 29 -2.19 2.63 7.98
C THR A 29 -3.71 2.66 7.99
N PHE A 30 -4.32 2.31 6.85
CA PHE A 30 -5.77 2.18 6.68
C PHE A 30 -6.14 0.74 6.37
N ILE A 31 -7.28 0.29 6.90
CA ILE A 31 -7.85 -1.02 6.58
C ILE A 31 -9.05 -0.78 5.66
N LEU A 32 -8.93 -1.27 4.43
CA LEU A 32 -9.96 -1.16 3.41
C LEU A 32 -10.54 -2.55 3.13
N GLU A 33 -11.86 -2.65 3.03
CA GLU A 33 -12.55 -3.89 2.70
C GLU A 33 -13.11 -3.84 1.28
N PHE A 34 -12.77 -4.85 0.49
CA PHE A 34 -13.22 -4.99 -0.90
C PHE A 34 -13.93 -6.34 -1.10
N GLU A 35 -15.08 -6.31 -1.77
CA GLU A 35 -15.82 -7.53 -2.12
C GLU A 35 -15.34 -8.14 -3.44
N ASP A 36 -15.05 -7.30 -4.43
CA ASP A 36 -14.65 -7.71 -5.78
C ASP A 36 -13.27 -7.17 -6.16
N VAL A 37 -12.23 -7.94 -5.85
CA VAL A 37 -10.83 -7.60 -6.15
C VAL A 37 -10.56 -7.51 -7.66
N LYS A 38 -11.37 -8.17 -8.50
CA LYS A 38 -11.11 -8.19 -9.95
C LYS A 38 -11.45 -6.86 -10.63
N ASN A 39 -12.51 -6.22 -10.17
CA ASN A 39 -13.02 -4.98 -10.78
C ASN A 39 -12.78 -3.74 -9.90
N ALA A 40 -12.24 -3.92 -8.70
CA ALA A 40 -11.98 -2.81 -7.79
C ALA A 40 -10.59 -2.17 -8.04
N GLU A 41 -10.54 -0.87 -7.78
CA GLU A 41 -9.34 -0.05 -7.87
C GLU A 41 -9.14 0.69 -6.55
N PHE A 42 -7.90 0.78 -6.11
CA PHE A 42 -7.50 1.70 -5.05
C PHE A 42 -7.15 3.05 -5.69
N GLN A 43 -7.78 4.12 -5.21
CA GLN A 43 -7.52 5.48 -5.65
C GLN A 43 -7.02 6.33 -4.49
N LEU A 44 -5.88 6.99 -4.69
CA LEU A 44 -5.34 8.01 -3.80
C LEU A 44 -5.32 9.34 -4.55
N ASP A 45 -5.93 10.36 -3.95
CA ASP A 45 -5.88 11.73 -4.44
C ASP A 45 -5.06 12.59 -3.48
N MET A 46 -4.07 13.31 -4.01
CA MET A 46 -3.20 14.20 -3.25
C MET A 46 -3.61 15.65 -3.44
N TRP A 47 -3.72 16.38 -2.33
CA TRP A 47 -4.19 17.76 -2.28
C TRP A 47 -3.26 18.62 -1.44
N ASP A 48 -2.92 19.81 -1.92
CA ASP A 48 -2.27 20.85 -1.14
C ASP A 48 -3.34 21.61 -0.35
N PHE A 49 -3.25 21.53 0.97
CA PHE A 49 -4.23 22.14 1.85
C PHE A 49 -3.82 23.58 2.16
N ASP A 50 -4.44 24.52 1.45
CA ASP A 50 -4.33 25.94 1.77
C ASP A 50 -5.14 26.26 3.04
N ALA A 51 -4.45 26.32 4.17
CA ALA A 51 -5.01 26.96 5.35
C ALA A 51 -5.28 28.43 5.00
N VAL A 52 -6.55 28.78 4.83
CA VAL A 52 -6.95 30.16 4.57
C VAL A 52 -6.60 30.99 5.82
N GLU A 53 -5.42 31.58 5.83
CA GLU A 53 -5.03 32.61 6.79
C GLU A 53 -6.11 33.70 6.73
N PRO A 54 -6.82 34.00 7.83
CA PRO A 54 -7.82 35.05 7.82
C PRO A 54 -7.12 36.36 7.43
N VAL A 55 -7.61 36.98 6.37
CA VAL A 55 -7.16 38.22 5.68
C VAL A 55 -6.86 39.41 6.64
N ARG A 56 -7.09 39.27 7.93
CA ARG A 56 -6.82 40.23 8.99
C ARG A 56 -5.33 40.57 9.13
N HIS A 57 -4.41 39.63 8.88
CA HIS A 57 -2.96 39.92 9.00
C HIS A 57 -2.39 40.76 7.85
N LYS A 58 -3.03 40.79 6.67
CA LYS A 58 -2.61 41.64 5.53
C LYS A 58 -3.30 43.01 5.48
N LEU A 59 -4.33 43.24 6.28
CA LEU A 59 -5.09 44.49 6.27
C LEU A 59 -4.47 45.60 7.12
N GLY A 60 -3.49 45.28 7.98
CA GLY A 60 -2.81 46.25 8.84
C GLY A 60 -1.78 47.13 8.13
N GLU A 61 -1.36 46.76 6.90
CA GLU A 61 -0.20 47.40 6.23
C GLU A 61 -0.56 48.25 5.00
N LEU A 62 -1.84 48.39 4.64
CA LEU A 62 -2.21 49.03 3.37
C LEU A 62 -3.14 50.23 3.58
N SER A 63 -2.57 51.43 3.46
CA SER A 63 -3.21 52.74 3.56
C SER A 63 -3.83 53.25 2.24
N ASP A 64 -3.82 52.46 1.16
CA ASP A 64 -4.39 52.87 -0.15
C ASP A 64 -5.61 52.04 -0.56
N LEU A 65 -6.75 52.73 -0.69
CA LEU A 65 -8.07 52.18 -1.06
C LEU A 65 -8.11 51.62 -2.50
N ARG A 66 -7.11 51.92 -3.34
CA ARG A 66 -6.99 51.35 -4.70
C ARG A 66 -6.39 49.94 -4.72
N GLY A 67 -5.55 49.58 -3.75
CA GLY A 67 -5.00 48.23 -3.60
C GLY A 67 -6.04 47.21 -3.14
N LEU A 68 -7.01 47.65 -2.33
CA LEU A 68 -8.08 46.81 -1.79
C LEU A 68 -8.97 46.20 -2.89
N LYS A 69 -9.26 46.91 -3.99
CA LYS A 69 -10.04 46.33 -5.10
C LYS A 69 -9.31 45.20 -5.81
N ARG A 70 -7.97 45.25 -5.90
CA ARG A 70 -7.16 44.17 -6.50
C ARG A 70 -7.07 42.98 -5.55
N ILE A 71 -6.84 43.23 -4.25
CA ILE A 71 -6.80 42.19 -3.21
C ILE A 71 -8.16 41.52 -3.02
N ILE A 72 -9.27 42.26 -3.08
CA ILE A 72 -10.62 41.68 -3.02
C ILE A 72 -10.94 40.88 -4.29
N LYS A 73 -10.40 41.28 -5.45
CA LYS A 73 -10.54 40.53 -6.70
C LYS A 73 -9.70 39.25 -6.68
N ASP A 74 -8.48 39.31 -6.14
CA ASP A 74 -7.59 38.15 -5.97
C ASP A 74 -8.13 37.20 -4.88
N ALA A 75 -8.67 37.72 -3.77
CA ALA A 75 -9.34 36.95 -2.72
C ALA A 75 -10.69 36.34 -3.17
N ARG A 76 -11.34 36.92 -4.20
CA ARG A 76 -12.53 36.32 -4.84
C ARG A 76 -12.17 35.28 -5.89
N LYS A 77 -10.97 35.34 -6.48
CA LYS A 77 -10.45 34.33 -7.42
C LYS A 77 -9.85 33.11 -6.70
N ASN A 78 -9.30 33.33 -5.49
CA ASN A 78 -8.72 32.30 -4.63
C ASN A 78 -9.64 31.95 -3.45
N LYS A 79 -10.88 31.52 -3.73
CA LYS A 79 -11.74 30.96 -2.67
C LYS A 79 -11.38 29.49 -2.44
N GLY A 80 -10.39 29.25 -1.58
CA GLY A 80 -10.29 28.08 -0.69
C GLY A 80 -10.62 26.71 -1.30
N GLN A 81 -10.08 26.41 -2.47
CA GLN A 81 -10.19 25.10 -3.07
C GLN A 81 -8.79 24.50 -3.04
N ASP A 82 -8.52 23.59 -2.09
CA ASP A 82 -7.25 22.85 -1.99
C ASP A 82 -6.75 22.48 -3.39
N ASP A 83 -5.48 22.78 -3.67
CA ASP A 83 -4.91 22.58 -5.00
C ASP A 83 -4.64 21.09 -5.23
N PHE A 84 -5.12 20.54 -6.34
CA PHE A 84 -4.91 19.13 -6.67
C PHE A 84 -3.47 18.90 -7.14
N LEU A 85 -2.75 18.02 -6.45
CA LEU A 85 -1.36 17.71 -6.72
C LEU A 85 -1.20 16.55 -7.70
N GLY A 86 -2.03 15.51 -7.58
CA GLY A 86 -1.99 14.33 -8.43
C GLY A 86 -2.79 13.17 -7.85
N ASN A 87 -2.99 12.11 -8.62
CA ASN A 87 -3.59 10.87 -8.15
C ASN A 87 -2.74 9.65 -8.44
N VAL A 88 -3.01 8.57 -7.71
CA VAL A 88 -2.51 7.23 -7.99
C VAL A 88 -3.71 6.31 -8.04
N VAL A 89 -3.86 5.56 -9.14
CA VAL A 89 -4.89 4.54 -9.31
C VAL A 89 -4.20 3.20 -9.46
N VAL A 90 -4.58 2.23 -8.64
CA VAL A 90 -4.01 0.88 -8.64
C VAL A 90 -5.13 -0.15 -8.73
N PRO A 91 -5.25 -0.90 -9.83
CA PRO A 91 -6.17 -2.03 -9.90
C PRO A 91 -5.82 -3.07 -8.85
N LEU A 92 -6.78 -3.49 -8.03
CA LEU A 92 -6.50 -4.43 -6.93
C LEU A 92 -6.10 -5.81 -7.45
N GLN A 93 -6.53 -6.18 -8.66
CA GLN A 93 -6.11 -7.40 -9.34
C GLN A 93 -4.60 -7.45 -9.66
N ASP A 94 -3.95 -6.29 -9.76
CA ASP A 94 -2.52 -6.18 -10.08
C ASP A 94 -1.64 -6.19 -8.81
N LEU A 95 -2.28 -6.19 -7.63
CA LEU A 95 -1.60 -6.26 -6.34
C LEU A 95 -1.42 -7.72 -5.90
N HIS A 96 -0.23 -8.03 -5.39
CA HIS A 96 0.07 -9.30 -4.74
C HIS A 96 -0.03 -9.17 -3.21
N CYS A 97 0.22 -10.27 -2.48
CA CYS A 97 0.02 -10.36 -1.02
C CYS A 97 0.65 -9.20 -0.23
N ARG A 98 1.87 -8.79 -0.59
CA ARG A 98 2.57 -7.65 -0.02
C ARG A 98 3.30 -6.90 -1.12
N GLU A 99 3.08 -5.60 -1.21
CA GLU A 99 3.74 -4.70 -2.16
C GLU A 99 4.29 -3.51 -1.37
N ASP A 100 5.49 -3.08 -1.70
CA ASP A 100 6.17 -1.96 -1.07
C ASP A 100 7.00 -1.23 -2.12
N ARG A 101 6.46 -0.14 -2.69
CA ARG A 101 7.05 0.52 -3.85
C ARG A 101 6.59 1.97 -4.02
N TRP A 102 7.35 2.70 -4.83
CA TRP A 102 7.01 4.04 -5.29
C TRP A 102 6.06 4.00 -6.49
N TYR A 103 4.98 4.78 -6.42
CA TYR A 103 4.01 4.97 -7.48
C TYR A 103 4.16 6.38 -8.05
N ARG A 104 4.13 6.49 -9.39
CA ARG A 104 4.14 7.79 -10.06
C ARG A 104 2.77 8.44 -9.92
N MET A 105 2.73 9.71 -9.55
CA MET A 105 1.48 10.46 -9.52
C MET A 105 1.09 10.92 -10.92
N GLU A 106 -0.17 10.70 -11.27
CA GLU A 106 -0.75 11.15 -12.53
C GLU A 106 -1.42 12.52 -12.37
N PRO A 107 -1.30 13.40 -13.36
CA PRO A 107 -2.01 14.66 -13.36
C PRO A 107 -3.46 14.46 -13.83
N ARG A 108 -4.38 15.29 -13.33
CA ARG A 108 -5.76 15.35 -13.84
C ARG A 108 -5.90 16.22 -15.10
N THR A 109 -4.91 17.08 -15.37
CA THR A 109 -4.86 17.99 -16.52
C THR A 109 -3.46 18.02 -17.14
N ASP A 110 -3.36 18.22 -18.46
CA ASP A 110 -2.09 18.21 -19.22
C ASP A 110 -1.13 19.37 -18.88
N THR A 111 -1.49 20.24 -17.94
CA THR A 111 -0.77 21.48 -17.65
C THR A 111 0.57 21.25 -16.97
N TYR A 112 0.69 20.18 -16.17
CA TYR A 112 1.91 19.84 -15.44
C TYR A 112 2.08 18.32 -15.39
N PRO A 113 2.87 17.73 -16.31
CA PRO A 113 2.93 16.28 -16.51
C PRO A 113 3.72 15.54 -15.43
N ASN A 114 4.64 16.20 -14.73
CA ASN A 114 5.42 15.59 -13.66
C ASN A 114 4.90 16.08 -12.30
N ARG A 115 4.22 15.19 -11.56
CA ARG A 115 3.66 15.48 -10.23
C ARG A 115 4.45 14.86 -9.08
N GLY A 116 5.50 14.10 -9.37
CA GLY A 116 6.31 13.39 -8.36
C GLY A 116 5.84 11.95 -8.14
N HIS A 117 6.23 11.39 -6.99
CA HIS A 117 5.97 9.99 -6.63
C HIS A 117 5.43 9.90 -5.20
N CYS A 118 4.66 8.85 -4.93
CA CYS A 118 4.13 8.51 -3.61
C CYS A 118 4.56 7.09 -3.25
N HIS A 119 5.12 6.90 -2.06
CA HIS A 119 5.50 5.58 -1.55
C HIS A 119 4.30 4.94 -0.87
N LEU A 120 3.91 3.73 -1.30
CA LEU A 120 2.76 3.02 -0.74
C LEU A 120 3.14 1.58 -0.44
N GLN A 121 2.70 1.13 0.74
CA GLN A 121 2.78 -0.26 1.15
C GLN A 121 1.37 -0.86 1.18
N PHE A 122 1.17 -1.94 0.43
CA PHE A 122 -0.09 -2.70 0.40
C PHE A 122 0.09 -4.06 1.06
N PHE A 123 -0.90 -4.47 1.84
CA PHE A 123 -0.98 -5.82 2.41
C PHE A 123 -2.39 -6.38 2.17
N LEU A 124 -2.49 -7.34 1.26
CA LEU A 124 -3.77 -7.93 0.85
C LEU A 124 -4.07 -9.21 1.64
N VAL A 125 -5.16 -9.18 2.40
CA VAL A 125 -5.61 -10.31 3.21
C VAL A 125 -7.06 -10.68 2.88
N HIS A 126 -7.34 -11.97 2.71
CA HIS A 126 -8.70 -12.45 2.49
C HIS A 126 -9.47 -12.64 3.81
N LYS A 127 -10.57 -11.90 3.99
CA LYS A 127 -11.47 -12.03 5.16
C LYS A 127 -12.18 -13.39 5.26
N LYS A 128 -12.50 -14.03 4.11
CA LYS A 128 -13.42 -15.19 4.05
C LYS A 128 -12.77 -16.59 3.97
N ARG A 129 -11.44 -16.73 3.98
CA ARG A 129 -10.78 -18.06 3.82
C ARG A 129 -10.41 -18.77 5.13
N ALA A 130 -10.96 -18.35 6.28
CA ALA A 130 -10.79 -19.09 7.51
C ALA A 130 -11.78 -20.28 7.58
N THR A 131 -11.55 -21.33 6.78
CA THR A 131 -12.29 -22.59 6.93
C THR A 131 -12.01 -23.16 8.33
N SER A 132 -12.92 -23.98 8.86
CA SER A 132 -12.74 -24.67 10.15
C SER A 132 -11.38 -25.37 10.22
N ALA A 133 -10.93 -25.99 9.12
CA ALA A 133 -9.63 -26.64 8.99
C ALA A 133 -8.44 -25.68 9.18
N SER A 134 -8.52 -24.44 8.68
CA SER A 134 -7.45 -23.43 8.85
C SER A 134 -7.30 -22.93 10.28
N LYS A 135 -8.32 -23.10 11.12
CA LYS A 135 -8.32 -22.71 12.54
C LYS A 135 -7.86 -23.85 13.48
N MET A 136 -7.83 -25.09 12.99
CA MET A 136 -7.51 -26.26 13.82
C MET A 136 -6.01 -26.42 14.08
N GLN A 137 -5.15 -25.83 13.25
CA GLN A 137 -3.71 -26.04 13.34
C GLN A 137 -2.96 -24.71 13.30
N ALA A 138 -2.02 -24.54 14.23
CA ALA A 138 -1.17 -23.34 14.28
C ALA A 138 -0.45 -23.11 12.95
N SER A 139 -0.47 -21.90 12.41
CA SER A 139 0.04 -21.58 11.07
C SER A 139 1.51 -21.96 10.89
N TYR A 140 2.31 -21.83 11.95
CA TYR A 140 3.68 -22.34 12.00
C TYR A 140 3.78 -23.86 11.76
N LYS A 141 2.91 -24.67 12.37
CA LYS A 141 2.90 -26.12 12.18
C LYS A 141 2.59 -26.48 10.73
N VAL A 142 1.63 -25.80 10.13
CA VAL A 142 1.26 -25.98 8.71
C VAL A 142 2.42 -25.59 7.80
N HIS A 143 3.04 -24.43 8.03
CA HIS A 143 4.20 -23.97 7.26
C HIS A 143 5.36 -24.95 7.32
N ARG A 144 5.68 -25.46 8.52
CA ARG A 144 6.72 -26.47 8.70
C ARG A 144 6.39 -27.77 7.96
N GLN A 145 5.15 -28.25 8.02
CA GLN A 145 4.74 -29.45 7.29
C GLN A 145 4.78 -29.27 5.78
N LEU A 146 4.37 -28.10 5.28
CA LEU A 146 4.46 -27.73 3.88
C LEU A 146 5.91 -27.78 3.41
N LEU A 147 6.82 -27.16 4.17
CA LEU A 147 8.26 -27.21 3.90
C LEU A 147 8.79 -28.65 3.89
N GLN A 148 8.42 -29.46 4.87
CA GLN A 148 8.85 -30.86 4.94
C GLN A 148 8.39 -31.66 3.70
N HIS A 149 7.14 -31.51 3.27
CA HIS A 149 6.66 -32.19 2.07
C HIS A 149 7.35 -31.72 0.79
N ILE A 150 7.58 -30.40 0.66
CA ILE A 150 8.31 -29.83 -0.47
C ILE A 150 9.73 -30.41 -0.53
N VAL A 151 10.45 -30.39 0.59
CA VAL A 151 11.82 -30.91 0.68
C VAL A 151 11.85 -32.41 0.34
N SER A 152 10.94 -33.22 0.90
CA SER A 152 10.86 -34.65 0.57
C SER A 152 10.59 -34.88 -0.92
N TYR A 153 9.72 -34.06 -1.53
CA TYR A 153 9.46 -34.14 -2.96
C TYR A 153 10.69 -33.81 -3.80
N GLU A 154 11.39 -32.72 -3.49
CA GLU A 154 12.61 -32.30 -4.21
C GLU A 154 13.71 -33.37 -4.12
N ILE A 155 13.91 -33.96 -2.93
CA ILE A 155 14.87 -35.06 -2.73
C ILE A 155 14.52 -36.28 -3.60
N LEU A 156 13.24 -36.66 -3.64
CA LEU A 156 12.79 -37.79 -4.48
C LEU A 156 13.00 -37.52 -5.98
N GLN A 157 12.83 -36.28 -6.43
CA GLN A 157 13.14 -35.91 -7.82
C GLN A 157 14.65 -35.93 -8.10
N TYR A 158 15.47 -35.50 -7.15
CA TYR A 158 16.93 -35.41 -7.29
C TYR A 158 17.63 -36.78 -7.25
N GLN A 159 17.11 -37.73 -6.47
CA GLN A 159 17.66 -39.09 -6.32
C GLN A 159 17.63 -39.93 -7.61
N ALA A 160 16.89 -39.52 -8.64
CA ALA A 160 16.88 -40.19 -9.94
C ALA A 160 18.19 -40.01 -10.76
N GLY A 161 19.17 -39.22 -10.28
CA GLY A 161 20.40 -38.99 -11.06
C GLY A 161 21.64 -38.41 -10.35
N SER A 162 21.66 -38.21 -9.02
CA SER A 162 22.84 -37.66 -8.32
C SER A 162 22.93 -38.10 -6.86
N THR A 163 24.14 -38.06 -6.28
CA THR A 163 24.48 -38.67 -4.97
C THR A 163 24.28 -37.76 -3.75
N SER A 164 23.92 -36.49 -3.92
CA SER A 164 23.53 -35.63 -2.79
C SER A 164 22.71 -34.44 -3.28
N TRP A 165 21.52 -34.23 -2.73
CA TRP A 165 20.75 -33.00 -2.92
C TRP A 165 21.53 -31.82 -2.32
N ASP A 166 21.63 -30.71 -3.05
CA ASP A 166 22.39 -29.51 -2.69
C ASP A 166 21.68 -28.64 -1.63
N GLY A 167 20.46 -29.00 -1.25
CA GLY A 167 19.66 -28.29 -0.26
C GLY A 167 18.87 -27.13 -0.84
N GLU A 168 18.96 -26.86 -2.15
CA GLU A 168 18.23 -25.77 -2.79
C GLU A 168 16.81 -26.20 -3.17
N LEU A 169 15.84 -25.36 -2.80
CA LEU A 169 14.45 -25.50 -3.23
C LEU A 169 14.27 -24.90 -4.63
N SER A 170 13.39 -25.49 -5.43
CA SER A 170 13.01 -24.87 -6.69
C SER A 170 12.40 -23.48 -6.48
N LYS A 171 12.49 -22.62 -7.50
CA LYS A 171 11.88 -21.27 -7.47
C LYS A 171 10.38 -21.32 -7.12
N HIS A 172 9.67 -22.33 -7.62
CA HIS A 172 8.25 -22.52 -7.36
C HIS A 172 7.99 -22.87 -5.89
N ALA A 173 8.79 -23.78 -5.31
CA ALA A 173 8.73 -24.14 -3.91
C ALA A 173 8.97 -22.92 -3.00
N GLY A 174 10.00 -22.12 -3.31
CA GLY A 174 10.29 -20.86 -2.61
C GLY A 174 9.11 -19.89 -2.64
N THR A 175 8.50 -19.68 -3.82
CA THR A 175 7.31 -18.82 -3.96
C THR A 175 6.14 -19.31 -3.12
N ILE A 176 5.85 -20.61 -3.12
CA ILE A 176 4.74 -21.17 -2.32
C ILE A 176 4.96 -20.91 -0.82
N LEU A 177 6.19 -21.14 -0.33
CA LEU A 177 6.54 -20.93 1.08
C LEU A 177 6.46 -19.44 1.46
N TYR A 178 6.98 -18.56 0.60
CA TYR A 178 6.90 -17.11 0.78
C TYR A 178 5.45 -16.61 0.85
N LEU A 179 4.61 -17.04 -0.08
CA LEU A 179 3.20 -16.67 -0.09
C LEU A 179 2.48 -17.18 1.16
N HIS A 180 2.74 -18.43 1.58
CA HIS A 180 2.15 -18.96 2.81
C HIS A 180 2.59 -18.19 4.05
N ALA A 181 3.90 -17.89 4.18
CA ALA A 181 4.44 -17.15 5.30
C ALA A 181 3.86 -15.73 5.37
N THR A 182 3.82 -15.03 4.24
CA THR A 182 3.24 -13.68 4.13
C THR A 182 1.76 -13.68 4.50
N GLN A 183 0.99 -14.63 3.99
CA GLN A 183 -0.46 -14.69 4.21
C GLN A 183 -0.85 -15.10 5.64
N LYS A 184 0.08 -15.71 6.39
CA LYS A 184 -0.10 -16.15 7.77
C LYS A 184 0.72 -15.36 8.78
N ASP A 185 1.34 -14.26 8.34
CA ASP A 185 2.20 -13.40 9.15
C ASP A 185 3.24 -14.20 9.96
N ILE A 186 3.93 -15.12 9.29
CA ILE A 186 4.97 -15.94 9.91
C ILE A 186 6.26 -15.14 9.88
N SER A 187 6.72 -14.70 11.05
CA SER A 187 7.98 -13.96 11.19
C SER A 187 9.18 -14.72 10.61
N GLU A 188 10.19 -14.01 10.13
CA GLU A 188 11.46 -14.59 9.62
C GLU A 188 12.08 -15.61 10.57
N PHE A 189 12.18 -15.29 11.86
CA PHE A 189 12.68 -16.23 12.88
C PHE A 189 11.97 -17.60 12.87
N HIS A 190 10.64 -17.61 12.72
CA HIS A 190 9.86 -18.84 12.65
C HIS A 190 10.05 -19.57 11.32
N GLN A 191 10.30 -18.85 10.23
CA GLN A 191 10.65 -19.45 8.94
C GLN A 191 12.02 -20.13 9.03
N ASP A 192 13.03 -19.45 9.60
CA ASP A 192 14.38 -19.99 9.79
C ASP A 192 14.37 -21.22 10.70
N LEU A 193 13.61 -21.18 11.80
CA LEU A 193 13.43 -22.33 12.68
C LEU A 193 12.78 -23.50 11.96
N ALA A 194 11.78 -23.25 11.11
CA ALA A 194 11.14 -24.29 10.30
C ALA A 194 12.13 -24.91 9.31
N HIS A 195 12.96 -24.10 8.64
CA HIS A 195 14.05 -24.56 7.78
C HIS A 195 15.03 -25.41 8.57
N TRP A 196 15.61 -24.91 9.66
CA TRP A 196 16.54 -25.68 10.47
C TRP A 196 15.96 -27.04 10.92
N LEU A 197 14.71 -27.07 11.38
CA LEU A 197 14.03 -28.31 11.78
C LEU A 197 13.68 -29.27 10.64
N ALA A 198 13.44 -28.75 9.43
CA ALA A 198 13.17 -29.57 8.25
C ALA A 198 14.46 -30.21 7.73
N TYR A 199 15.52 -29.41 7.63
CA TYR A 199 16.81 -29.85 7.09
C TYR A 199 17.64 -30.70 8.07
N SER A 200 17.51 -30.48 9.38
CA SER A 200 18.18 -31.31 10.40
C SER A 200 17.67 -32.75 10.48
N LYS A 201 16.55 -33.06 9.81
CA LYS A 201 15.92 -34.38 9.77
C LYS A 201 16.10 -35.12 8.45
N LEU A 202 16.89 -34.54 7.54
CA LEU A 202 17.24 -35.13 6.26
C LEU A 202 18.29 -36.23 6.39
#